data_AF-P85144-F1
#
_entry.id   AF-P85144-F1
#
_cell.length_a   1.000
_cell.length_b   1.000
_cell.length_c   1.000
_cell.angle_alpha   90.00
_cell.angle_beta   90.00
_cell.angle_gamma   90.00
#
_symmetry.space_group_name_H-M   'P 1'
#
loop_
_entity.id
_entity.type
_entity.pdbx_description
1 polymer ?
#
loop_
_entity_poly.entity_id
_entity_poly.type
_entity_poly.pdbx_seq_one_letter_code
_entity_poly.pdbx_strand_id
1 'polypeptide(L)' 'GGCINHGQPCDGDKNDCQCCRDNGYCNCDGIFGLKWNCKC' A
#
# COMPACT_ATOMS: atom_id res chain seq x y z
N GLY A 1 -13.44 9.04 -6.37
CA GLY A 1 -12.24 8.51 -5.71
C GLY A 1 -11.87 7.24 -6.43
N GLY A 2 -10.68 7.19 -7.02
CA GLY A 2 -10.15 6.01 -7.68
C GLY A 2 -9.05 5.38 -6.84
N CYS A 3 -8.85 4.09 -7.02
CA CYS A 3 -7.79 3.33 -6.37
C CYS A 3 -6.39 3.68 -6.95
N ILE A 4 -5.35 3.50 -6.14
CA ILE A 4 -3.93 3.55 -6.43
C ILE A 4 -3.52 2.34 -7.28
N ASN A 5 -2.84 2.57 -8.40
CA ASN A 5 -2.39 1.48 -9.27
C ASN A 5 -1.26 0.65 -8.62
N HIS A 6 -1.15 -0.61 -9.02
CA HIS A 6 -0.04 -1.49 -8.60
C HIS A 6 1.32 -0.85 -8.91
N GLY A 7 2.24 -0.88 -7.96
CA GLY A 7 3.56 -0.24 -7.99
C GLY A 7 3.59 1.24 -7.61
N GLN A 8 2.43 1.90 -7.42
CA GLN A 8 2.38 3.29 -6.98
C GLN A 8 2.47 3.40 -5.45
N PRO A 9 3.05 4.51 -4.94
CA PRO A 9 3.14 4.74 -3.51
C PRO A 9 1.75 4.82 -2.88
N CYS A 10 1.63 4.22 -1.70
CA CYS A 10 0.43 4.26 -0.85
C CYS A 10 0.83 4.52 0.60
N ASP A 11 -0.14 4.83 1.45
CA ASP A 11 0.07 5.43 2.77
C ASP A 11 0.59 4.41 3.81
N GLY A 12 0.58 3.13 3.45
CA GLY A 12 1.00 2.02 4.32
C GLY A 12 -0.05 1.51 5.29
N ASP A 13 -1.28 2.03 5.16
CA ASP A 13 -2.41 1.60 5.95
C ASP A 13 -3.05 0.37 5.33
N LYS A 14 -2.92 -0.78 6.02
CA LYS A 14 -3.33 -2.09 5.49
C LYS A 14 -4.84 -2.22 5.32
N ASN A 15 -5.60 -1.35 5.98
CA ASN A 15 -7.07 -1.38 5.97
C ASN A 15 -7.66 -0.63 4.79
N ASP A 16 -6.90 0.28 4.19
CA ASP A 16 -7.44 1.05 3.09
C ASP A 16 -7.17 0.24 1.82
N CYS A 17 -8.24 -0.30 1.23
CA CYS A 17 -8.24 -0.93 -0.09
C CYS A 17 -7.98 0.11 -1.18
N GLN A 18 -6.94 0.93 -0.96
CA GLN A 18 -6.52 1.98 -1.85
C GLN A 18 -5.99 1.37 -3.13
N CYS A 19 -5.43 0.16 -3.12
CA CYS A 19 -4.87 -0.45 -4.33
C CYS A 19 -5.95 -0.97 -5.27
N CYS A 20 -5.80 -0.75 -6.57
CA CYS A 20 -6.71 -1.23 -7.62
C CYS A 20 -6.61 -2.75 -7.80
N ARG A 21 -7.14 -3.52 -6.84
CA ARG A 21 -7.42 -4.95 -6.97
C ARG A 21 -8.38 -5.36 -5.86
N ASP A 22 -9.33 -6.24 -6.13
CA ASP A 22 -10.02 -6.99 -5.08
C ASP A 22 -8.94 -7.68 -4.24
N ASN A 23 -8.78 -7.24 -2.98
CA ASN A 23 -7.72 -7.66 -2.04
C ASN A 23 -6.31 -7.04 -2.27
N GLY A 24 -6.21 -5.89 -2.93
CA GLY A 24 -4.95 -5.14 -3.03
C GLY A 24 -4.62 -4.44 -1.71
N TYR A 25 -3.71 -5.02 -0.92
CA TYR A 25 -3.18 -4.40 0.30
C TYR A 25 -1.92 -3.59 -0.01
N CYS A 26 -1.88 -2.35 0.49
CA CYS A 26 -0.68 -1.53 0.49
C CYS A 26 0.42 -2.24 1.29
N ASN A 27 1.49 -2.64 0.61
CA ASN A 27 2.60 -3.36 1.23
C ASN A 27 3.78 -2.41 1.43
N CYS A 28 4.25 -2.31 2.67
CA CYS A 28 5.40 -1.50 3.03
C CYS A 28 6.60 -2.37 3.27
N ASP A 29 7.72 -1.96 2.69
CA ASP A 29 9.01 -2.42 3.13
C ASP A 29 9.30 -1.88 4.54
N GLY A 30 10.07 -2.61 5.32
CA GLY A 30 10.39 -2.16 6.67
C GLY A 30 11.34 -3.07 7.41
N ILE A 31 12.25 -2.47 8.15
CA ILE A 31 13.19 -3.15 9.04
C ILE A 31 12.99 -2.59 10.45
N PHE A 32 12.92 -3.48 11.46
CA PHE A 32 12.74 -3.13 12.87
C PHE A 32 11.52 -2.25 13.19
N GLY A 33 10.38 -2.48 12.51
CA GLY A 33 9.12 -1.79 12.82
C GLY A 33 8.95 -0.41 12.18
N LEU A 34 9.98 0.12 11.53
CA LEU A 34 9.87 1.29 10.66
C LEU A 34 9.39 0.85 9.28
N LYS A 35 8.26 1.40 8.84
CA LYS A 35 7.70 1.17 7.49
C LYS A 35 8.15 2.30 6.55
N TRP A 36 8.68 1.94 5.39
CA TRP A 36 9.06 2.85 4.32
C TRP A 36 8.83 2.19 2.95
N ASN A 37 8.81 3.00 1.88
CA ASN A 37 8.64 2.48 0.51
C ASN A 37 7.35 1.66 0.34
N CYS A 38 6.25 2.16 0.92
CA CYS A 38 4.92 1.57 0.83
C CYS A 38 4.38 1.68 -0.60
N LYS A 39 3.95 0.55 -1.16
CA LYS A 39 3.41 0.47 -2.51
C LYS A 39 2.23 -0.48 -2.57
N CYS A 40 1.28 -0.11 -3.44
CA CYS A 40 0.43 -1.08 -4.07
C CYS A 40 1.27 -1.93 -5.05
#